data_AF-A0ABD4T9R1-F1
#
_entry.id   AF-A0ABD4T9R1-F1
#
_cell.length_a   1.000
_cell.length_b   1.000
_cell.length_c   1.000
_cell.angle_alpha   90.00
_cell.angle_beta   90.00
_cell.angle_gamma   90.00
#
_symmetry.space_group_name_H-M   'P 1'
#
loop_
_entity.id
_entity.type
_entity.pdbx_description
1 polymer ?
#
loop_
_entity_poly.entity_id
_entity_poly.type
_entity_poly.pdbx_seq_one_letter_code
_entity_poly.pdbx_strand_id
1 'polypeptide(L)'
;MIEMNVAGIALDASSRIPIVLLKDATERRALPIWIGQNEAKAILSALEDQKPPRPMTHDLLCAMLQEWEIEFDRVVINALEDSTFFATISLKQGETIKYIDARPSDAIALALRLDAPIWVMEEVVADASIPVDQEADEAEREEFKRFIDQIRPGDFKTQLDDSEATKG
;
A
#
# COMPACT_ATOMS: atom_id res chain seq x y z
N MET A 1 -10.64 -13.79 -10.18
CA MET A 1 -9.71 -12.74 -9.70
C MET A 1 -10.53 -11.50 -9.38
N ILE A 2 -10.16 -10.79 -8.32
CA ILE A 2 -10.82 -9.57 -7.86
C ILE A 2 -9.85 -8.41 -8.05
N GLU A 3 -10.30 -7.33 -8.70
CA GLU A 3 -9.52 -6.10 -8.81
C GLU A 3 -9.51 -5.39 -7.47
N MET A 4 -8.34 -4.94 -7.04
CA MET A 4 -8.16 -4.26 -5.77
C MET A 4 -7.34 -2.99 -5.92
N ASN A 5 -7.68 -2.00 -5.10
CA ASN A 5 -6.99 -0.72 -5.03
C ASN A 5 -6.23 -0.60 -3.72
N VAL A 6 -5.10 0.12 -3.75
CA VAL A 6 -4.34 0.43 -2.54
C VAL A 6 -5.08 1.51 -1.76
N ALA A 7 -5.69 1.14 -0.64
CA ALA A 7 -6.42 2.07 0.22
C ALA A 7 -5.48 2.93 1.07
N GLY A 8 -4.28 2.42 1.38
CA GLY A 8 -3.26 3.14 2.12
C GLY A 8 -2.28 2.22 2.83
N ILE A 9 -1.43 2.83 3.65
CA ILE A 9 -0.47 2.14 4.51
C ILE A 9 -0.77 2.48 5.96
N ALA A 10 -0.90 1.46 6.78
CA ALA A 10 -1.07 1.56 8.23
C ALA A 10 0.14 0.98 8.96
N LEU A 11 0.23 1.22 10.27
CA LEU A 11 1.17 0.54 11.15
C LEU A 11 0.40 -0.44 12.04
N ASP A 12 0.89 -1.67 12.10
CA ASP A 12 0.39 -2.63 13.08
C ASP A 12 0.60 -2.09 14.50
N ALA A 13 -0.48 -2.06 15.30
CA ALA A 13 -0.46 -1.44 16.62
C ALA A 13 0.51 -2.15 17.59
N SER A 14 0.70 -3.46 17.42
CA SER A 14 1.52 -4.28 18.31
C SER A 14 3.00 -4.30 17.92
N SER A 15 3.27 -4.49 16.64
CA SER A 15 4.61 -4.74 16.11
C SER A 15 5.24 -3.50 15.46
N ARG A 16 4.45 -2.45 15.20
CA ARG A 16 4.87 -1.25 14.46
C ARG A 16 5.38 -1.57 13.05
N ILE A 17 5.05 -2.75 12.52
CA ILE A 17 5.38 -3.17 11.16
C ILE A 17 4.35 -2.53 10.20
N PRO A 18 4.78 -1.96 9.08
CA PRO A 18 3.86 -1.44 8.07
C PRO A 18 2.98 -2.51 7.44
N ILE A 19 1.73 -2.13 7.17
CA ILE A 19 0.74 -2.93 6.46
C ILE A 19 0.25 -2.10 5.28
N VAL A 20 0.31 -2.65 4.06
CA VAL A 20 -0.45 -2.11 2.93
C VAL A 20 -1.82 -2.75 2.90
N LEU A 21 -2.86 -1.91 2.78
CA LEU A 21 -4.25 -2.36 2.72
C LEU A 21 -4.75 -2.28 1.29
N LEU A 22 -5.15 -3.42 0.72
CA LEU A 22 -5.85 -3.48 -0.55
C LEU A 22 -7.36 -3.60 -0.30
N LYS A 23 -8.19 -2.83 -1.01
CA LYS A 23 -9.65 -2.92 -0.93
C LYS A 23 -10.24 -3.23 -2.31
N ASP A 24 -11.30 -4.03 -2.32
CA ASP A 24 -12.10 -4.24 -3.53
C ASP A 24 -12.96 -3.00 -3.85
N ALA A 25 -13.50 -2.93 -5.06
CA ALA A 25 -14.35 -1.80 -5.48
C ALA A 25 -15.62 -1.62 -4.64
N THR A 26 -16.07 -2.66 -3.92
CA THR A 26 -17.22 -2.55 -3.01
C THR A 26 -16.83 -2.05 -1.61
N GLU A 27 -15.54 -1.95 -1.32
CA GLU A 27 -14.94 -1.63 -0.02
C GLU A 27 -15.46 -2.49 1.13
N ARG A 28 -15.89 -3.72 0.85
CA ARG A 28 -16.39 -4.65 1.89
C ARG A 28 -15.31 -5.59 2.38
N ARG A 29 -14.25 -5.78 1.59
CA ARG A 29 -13.13 -6.66 1.91
C ARG A 29 -11.85 -5.87 1.83
N ALA A 30 -11.04 -5.99 2.87
CA ALA A 30 -9.67 -5.51 2.89
C ALA A 30 -8.71 -6.69 2.95
N LEU A 31 -7.63 -6.63 2.18
CA LEU A 31 -6.52 -7.58 2.25
C LEU A 31 -5.30 -6.86 2.84
N PRO A 32 -4.95 -7.13 4.11
CA PRO A 32 -3.74 -6.60 4.73
C PRO A 32 -2.51 -7.41 4.29
N ILE A 33 -1.46 -6.71 3.87
CA ILE A 33 -0.16 -7.32 3.54
C ILE A 33 0.92 -6.60 4.33
N TRP A 34 1.60 -7.33 5.21
CA TRP A 34 2.74 -6.82 5.97
C TRP A 34 3.94 -6.63 5.06
N ILE A 35 4.57 -5.46 5.15
CA ILE A 35 5.71 -5.09 4.32
C ILE A 35 6.80 -4.44 5.16
N GLY A 36 8.02 -4.39 4.63
CA GLY A 36 9.12 -3.69 5.28
C GLY A 36 8.99 -2.17 5.19
N GLN A 37 9.78 -1.47 6.01
CA GLN A 37 9.76 -0.01 6.07
C GLN A 37 10.19 0.66 4.76
N ASN A 38 11.11 0.04 4.02
CA ASN A 38 11.59 0.59 2.75
C ASN A 38 10.55 0.39 1.64
N GLU A 39 9.90 -0.77 1.63
CA GLU A 39 8.77 -1.09 0.77
C GLU A 39 7.61 -0.12 1.00
N ALA A 40 7.26 0.13 2.26
CA ALA A 40 6.21 1.07 2.62
C ALA A 40 6.51 2.48 2.10
N LYS A 41 7.74 2.97 2.26
CA LYS A 41 8.16 4.27 1.70
C LYS A 41 8.06 4.30 0.17
N ALA A 42 8.43 3.22 -0.51
CA ALA A 42 8.37 3.14 -1.96
C ALA A 42 6.92 3.19 -2.50
N ILE A 43 5.99 2.54 -1.81
CA ILE A 43 4.56 2.57 -2.11
C ILE A 43 3.96 3.94 -1.77
N LEU A 44 4.25 4.50 -0.60
CA LEU A 44 3.73 5.81 -0.18
C LEU A 44 4.14 6.91 -1.15
N SER A 45 5.41 6.91 -1.57
CA SER A 45 5.92 7.85 -2.57
C SER A 45 5.17 7.75 -3.91
N ALA A 46 4.68 6.57 -4.29
CA ALA A 46 3.87 6.41 -5.50
C ALA A 46 2.44 6.89 -5.30
N LEU A 47 1.82 6.58 -4.17
CA LEU A 47 0.46 7.03 -3.82
C LEU A 47 0.35 8.56 -3.79
N GLU A 48 1.40 9.22 -3.30
CA GLU A 48 1.45 10.67 -3.17
C GLU A 48 1.98 11.38 -4.44
N ASP A 49 2.24 10.64 -5.53
CA ASP A 49 2.90 11.13 -6.76
C ASP A 49 4.15 12.00 -6.46
N GLN A 50 4.91 11.61 -5.43
CA GLN A 50 6.11 12.33 -5.06
C GLN A 50 7.22 12.04 -6.06
N LYS A 51 7.71 13.09 -6.74
CA LYS A 51 8.83 13.00 -7.68
C LYS A 51 10.14 13.38 -7.00
N PRO A 52 11.02 12.41 -6.69
CA PRO A 52 12.31 12.70 -6.08
C PRO A 52 13.22 13.44 -7.08
N PRO A 53 14.23 14.19 -6.59
CA PRO A 53 15.18 14.92 -7.46
C PRO A 53 16.03 13.99 -8.34
N ARG A 54 16.14 12.71 -7.96
CA ARG A 54 16.80 11.65 -8.74
C ARG A 54 15.90 10.41 -8.71
N PRO A 55 15.82 9.64 -9.80
CA PRO A 55 15.03 8.41 -9.84
C PRO A 55 15.47 7.43 -8.74
N MET A 56 14.50 6.90 -8.00
CA MET A 56 14.68 5.81 -7.05
C MET A 56 14.59 4.46 -7.77
N THR A 57 14.73 3.36 -7.03
CA THR A 57 14.80 2.00 -7.60
C THR A 57 13.61 1.66 -8.50
N HIS A 58 12.37 1.89 -8.03
CA HIS A 58 11.17 1.61 -8.82
C HIS A 58 11.01 2.56 -10.00
N ASP A 59 11.42 3.83 -9.86
CA ASP A 59 11.40 4.80 -10.96
C ASP A 59 12.38 4.41 -12.07
N LEU A 60 13.58 3.94 -11.70
CA LEU A 60 14.56 3.41 -12.65
C LEU A 60 14.01 2.20 -13.40
N LEU A 61 13.34 1.27 -12.70
CA LEU A 61 12.75 0.10 -13.35
C LEU A 61 11.61 0.49 -14.30
N CYS A 62 10.75 1.44 -13.91
CA CYS A 62 9.72 1.98 -14.80
C CYS A 62 10.33 2.61 -16.05
N ALA A 63 11.38 3.41 -15.90
CA ALA A 63 12.08 4.01 -17.04
C ALA A 63 12.70 2.94 -17.94
N MET A 64 13.28 1.87 -17.39
CA MET A 64 13.82 0.76 -18.18
C MET A 64 12.72 0.06 -19.00
N LEU A 65 11.55 -0.19 -18.42
CA LEU A 65 10.43 -0.79 -19.16
C LEU A 65 9.97 0.12 -20.31
N GLN A 66 9.87 1.42 -20.06
CA GLN A 66 9.47 2.41 -21.06
C GLN A 66 10.49 2.51 -22.22
N GLU A 67 11.78 2.64 -21.91
CA GLU A 67 12.86 2.74 -22.92
C GLU A 67 12.97 1.47 -23.78
N TRP A 68 12.49 0.32 -23.28
CA TRP A 68 12.51 -0.96 -23.99
C TRP A 68 11.16 -1.31 -24.63
N GLU A 69 10.21 -0.36 -24.61
CA GLU A 69 8.86 -0.51 -25.16
C GLU A 69 8.14 -1.76 -24.59
N ILE A 70 8.33 -2.00 -23.29
CA ILE A 70 7.66 -3.07 -22.54
C ILE A 70 6.49 -2.46 -21.77
N GLU A 71 5.30 -2.92 -22.11
CA GLU A 71 4.05 -2.58 -21.43
C GLU A 71 3.93 -3.38 -20.13
N PHE A 72 3.68 -2.69 -19.02
CA PHE A 72 3.34 -3.30 -17.75
C PHE A 72 1.82 -3.52 -17.71
N ASP A 73 1.37 -4.75 -17.96
CA ASP A 73 -0.05 -5.06 -18.20
C ASP A 73 -0.84 -5.13 -16.90
N ARG A 74 -0.38 -5.90 -15.91
CA ARG A 74 -1.05 -6.02 -14.60
C ARG A 74 -0.18 -6.67 -13.55
N VAL A 75 -0.60 -6.56 -12.29
CA VAL A 75 -0.13 -7.38 -11.17
C VAL A 75 -1.21 -8.38 -10.77
N VAL A 76 -0.80 -9.59 -10.40
CA VAL A 76 -1.67 -10.60 -9.81
C VAL A 76 -1.05 -11.11 -8.52
N ILE A 77 -1.66 -10.84 -7.37
CA ILE A 77 -1.34 -11.50 -6.10
C ILE A 77 -2.04 -12.87 -6.14
N ASN A 78 -1.25 -13.92 -6.34
CA ASN A 78 -1.76 -15.20 -6.80
C ASN A 78 -1.75 -16.31 -5.76
N ALA A 79 -0.90 -16.24 -4.73
CA ALA A 79 -0.83 -17.26 -3.69
C ALA A 79 -0.50 -16.68 -2.31
N LEU A 80 -0.89 -17.44 -1.29
CA LEU A 80 -0.49 -17.25 0.11
C LEU A 80 -0.03 -18.61 0.65
N GLU A 81 1.26 -18.75 0.92
CA GLU A 81 1.85 -19.99 1.44
C GLU A 81 2.68 -19.67 2.68
N ASP A 82 2.47 -20.39 3.78
CA ASP A 82 3.20 -20.18 5.04
C ASP A 82 3.25 -18.70 5.49
N SER A 83 2.10 -18.01 5.40
CA SER A 83 1.96 -16.56 5.69
C SER A 83 2.77 -15.62 4.77
N THR A 84 3.24 -16.12 3.63
CA THR A 84 3.97 -15.36 2.62
C THR A 84 3.13 -15.20 1.36
N PHE A 85 2.83 -13.95 1.01
CA PHE A 85 2.14 -13.64 -0.24
C PHE A 85 3.09 -13.65 -1.43
N PHE A 86 2.60 -14.18 -2.55
CA PHE A 86 3.28 -14.18 -3.84
C PHE A 86 2.52 -13.31 -4.84
N ALA A 87 3.27 -12.67 -5.73
CA ALA A 87 2.70 -11.90 -6.82
C ALA A 87 3.39 -12.23 -8.14
N THR A 88 2.66 -12.04 -9.23
CA THR A 88 3.17 -12.15 -10.58
C THR A 88 2.90 -10.86 -11.32
N ILE A 89 3.94 -10.33 -11.96
CA ILE A 89 3.85 -9.20 -12.88
C ILE A 89 3.68 -9.74 -14.29
N SER A 90 2.65 -9.28 -14.99
CA SER A 90 2.45 -9.52 -16.43
C SER A 90 3.07 -8.36 -17.21
N LEU A 91 4.03 -8.68 -18.09
CA LEU A 91 4.66 -7.74 -19.00
C LEU A 91 4.35 -8.13 -20.44
N LYS A 92 4.09 -7.14 -21.29
CA LYS A 92 3.77 -7.35 -22.70
C LYS A 92 4.75 -6.59 -23.58
N GLN A 93 5.27 -7.27 -24.61
CA GLN A 93 6.15 -6.68 -25.63
C GLN A 93 5.68 -7.20 -27.00
N GLY A 94 5.00 -6.34 -27.76
CA GLY A 94 4.27 -6.74 -28.96
C GLY A 94 3.16 -7.76 -28.63
N GLU A 95 3.21 -8.93 -29.28
CA GLU A 95 2.27 -10.04 -29.04
C GLU A 95 2.71 -10.99 -27.92
N THR A 96 3.93 -10.82 -27.38
CA THR A 96 4.46 -11.71 -26.35
C THR A 96 4.10 -11.20 -24.96
N ILE A 97 3.50 -12.06 -24.14
CA ILE A 97 3.27 -11.83 -22.72
C ILE A 97 4.27 -12.68 -21.92
N LYS A 98 4.92 -12.05 -20.94
CA LYS A 98 5.84 -12.70 -20.01
C LYS A 98 5.38 -12.46 -18.57
N TYR A 99 5.63 -13.45 -17.73
CA TYR A 99 5.28 -13.42 -16.32
C TYR A 99 6.55 -13.42 -15.48
N ILE A 100 6.60 -12.55 -14.48
CA ILE A 100 7.73 -12.42 -13.57
C ILE A 100 7.23 -12.61 -12.14
N ASP A 101 7.86 -13.53 -11.41
CA ASP A 101 7.64 -13.69 -9.97
C ASP A 101 8.14 -12.45 -9.22
N ALA A 102 7.32 -11.97 -8.28
CA ALA A 102 7.60 -10.75 -7.53
C ALA A 102 7.02 -10.83 -6.13
N ARG A 103 7.65 -10.11 -5.20
CA ARG A 103 7.01 -9.79 -3.91
C ARG A 103 5.83 -8.84 -4.17
N PRO A 104 4.71 -8.98 -3.46
CA PRO A 104 3.58 -8.07 -3.60
C PRO A 104 3.97 -6.60 -3.43
N SER A 105 4.86 -6.29 -2.49
CA SER A 105 5.31 -4.92 -2.23
C SER A 105 5.94 -4.25 -3.45
N ASP A 106 6.79 -4.98 -4.19
CA ASP A 106 7.46 -4.46 -5.37
C ASP A 106 6.48 -4.33 -6.53
N ALA A 107 5.64 -5.35 -6.71
CA ALA A 107 4.63 -5.37 -7.76
C ALA A 107 3.62 -4.21 -7.59
N ILE A 108 3.11 -3.98 -6.37
CA ILE A 108 2.23 -2.86 -6.03
C ILE A 108 2.92 -1.52 -6.29
N ALA A 109 4.18 -1.36 -5.86
CA ALA A 109 4.92 -0.11 -6.05
C ALA A 109 5.14 0.25 -7.54
N LEU A 110 5.28 -0.74 -8.41
CA LEU A 110 5.37 -0.54 -9.86
C LEU A 110 4.00 -0.28 -10.48
N ALA A 111 2.98 -1.04 -10.09
CA ALA A 111 1.62 -0.88 -10.59
C ALA A 111 1.09 0.54 -10.34
N LEU A 112 1.31 1.10 -9.14
CA LEU A 112 0.94 2.48 -8.83
C LEU A 112 1.66 3.52 -9.69
N ARG A 113 2.94 3.30 -10.03
CA ARG A 113 3.72 4.24 -10.85
C ARG A 113 3.36 4.19 -12.33
N LEU A 114 2.89 3.04 -12.80
CA LEU A 114 2.57 2.76 -14.19
C LEU A 114 1.05 2.78 -14.46
N ASP A 115 0.25 3.12 -13.45
CA ASP A 115 -1.21 3.13 -13.50
C ASP A 115 -1.79 1.79 -14.01
N ALA A 116 -1.24 0.69 -13.51
CA ALA A 116 -1.60 -0.65 -13.91
C ALA A 116 -2.51 -1.32 -12.87
N PRO A 117 -3.47 -2.15 -13.31
CA PRO A 117 -4.43 -2.77 -12.40
C PRO A 117 -3.78 -3.84 -11.52
N ILE A 118 -4.21 -3.90 -10.26
CA ILE A 118 -3.79 -4.88 -9.26
C ILE A 118 -4.93 -5.87 -9.07
N TRP A 119 -4.66 -7.15 -9.33
CA TRP A 119 -5.61 -8.23 -9.16
C TRP A 119 -5.18 -9.15 -8.04
N VAL A 120 -6.15 -9.76 -7.37
CA VAL A 120 -5.93 -10.79 -6.35
C VAL A 120 -6.75 -12.04 -6.69
N MET A 121 -6.17 -13.22 -6.51
CA MET A 121 -6.89 -14.47 -6.64
C MET A 121 -7.98 -14.60 -5.58
N GLU A 122 -9.14 -15.15 -5.97
CA GLU A 122 -10.29 -15.28 -5.07
C GLU A 122 -9.98 -16.14 -3.84
N GLU A 123 -9.15 -17.17 -4.02
CA GLU A 123 -8.66 -18.06 -2.96
C GLU A 123 -7.84 -17.27 -1.92
N VAL A 124 -6.91 -16.41 -2.38
CA VAL A 124 -6.12 -15.54 -1.51
C VAL A 124 -7.02 -14.56 -0.74
N VAL A 125 -8.05 -14.01 -1.39
CA VAL A 125 -9.03 -13.15 -0.72
C VAL A 125 -9.84 -13.93 0.32
N ALA A 126 -10.27 -15.15 -0.01
CA ALA A 126 -11.04 -15.98 0.92
C ALA A 126 -10.22 -16.35 2.17
N ASP A 127 -8.93 -16.58 2.02
CA ASP A 127 -8.05 -17.03 3.10
C ASP A 127 -7.58 -15.89 4.02
N ALA A 128 -7.36 -14.69 3.48
CA ALA A 128 -6.67 -13.63 4.21
C ALA A 128 -7.37 -12.26 4.25
N SER A 129 -8.54 -12.11 3.62
CA SER A 129 -9.28 -10.85 3.73
C SER A 129 -9.99 -10.70 5.08
N ILE A 130 -10.07 -9.46 5.52
CA ILE A 130 -10.85 -9.05 6.69
C ILE A 130 -12.08 -8.25 6.23
N PRO A 131 -13.22 -8.39 6.92
CA PRO A 131 -14.38 -7.56 6.67
C PRO A 131 -14.05 -6.10 7.01
N VAL A 132 -14.51 -5.18 6.17
CA VAL A 132 -14.44 -3.75 6.45
C VAL A 132 -15.76 -3.34 7.11
N ASP A 133 -15.68 -2.79 8.33
CA ASP A 133 -16.82 -2.18 9.00
C ASP A 133 -16.92 -0.70 8.60
N GLN A 134 -17.71 -0.43 7.56
CA GLN A 134 -17.85 0.90 6.99
C GLN A 134 -18.50 1.90 7.96
N GLU A 135 -19.39 1.43 8.84
CA GLU A 135 -20.08 2.29 9.82
C GLU A 135 -19.12 2.72 10.94
N ALA A 136 -18.26 1.80 11.39
CA ALA A 136 -17.21 2.11 12.36
C ALA A 136 -16.15 3.06 11.77
N ASP A 137 -15.66 2.79 10.55
CA ASP A 137 -14.66 3.63 9.87
C ASP A 137 -15.18 5.07 9.67
N GLU A 138 -16.44 5.24 9.30
CA GLU A 138 -17.06 6.56 9.10
C GLU A 138 -17.25 7.32 10.42
N ALA A 139 -17.65 6.62 11.49
CA ALA A 139 -17.76 7.19 12.83
C ALA A 139 -16.39 7.67 13.36
N GLU A 140 -15.33 6.88 13.20
CA GLU A 140 -13.97 7.26 13.60
C GLU A 140 -13.46 8.48 12.80
N ARG A 141 -13.72 8.53 11.49
CA ARG A 141 -13.35 9.69 10.65
C ARG A 141 -14.06 10.97 11.09
N GLU A 142 -15.34 10.90 11.40
CA GLU A 142 -16.12 12.04 11.91
C GLU A 142 -15.63 12.49 13.28
N GLU A 143 -15.29 11.55 14.17
CA GLU A 143 -14.70 11.87 15.47
C GLU A 143 -13.33 12.55 15.31
N PHE A 144 -12.46 12.01 14.46
CA PHE A 144 -11.15 12.60 14.17
C PHE A 144 -11.27 14.00 13.56
N LYS A 145 -12.22 14.21 12.64
CA LYS A 145 -12.48 15.52 12.03
C LYS A 145 -12.94 16.53 13.08
N ARG A 146 -13.87 16.15 13.96
CA ARG A 146 -14.30 17.00 15.08
C ARG A 146 -13.16 17.31 16.04
N PHE A 147 -12.26 16.36 16.29
CA PHE A 147 -11.07 16.57 17.10
C PHE A 147 -10.13 17.60 16.47
N ILE A 148 -9.84 17.48 15.17
CA ILE A 148 -8.99 18.45 14.44
C ILE A 148 -9.62 19.84 14.42
N ASP A 149 -10.94 19.95 14.20
CA ASP A 149 -11.65 21.23 14.22
C ASP A 149 -11.63 21.92 15.59
N GLN A 150 -11.44 21.15 16.67
CA GLN A 150 -11.36 21.65 18.04
C GLN A 150 -9.93 22.01 18.48
N ILE A 151 -8.90 21.48 17.83
CA ILE A 151 -7.50 21.81 18.15
C ILE A 151 -7.14 23.18 17.61
N ARG A 152 -6.63 24.05 18.48
CA ARG A 152 -6.06 25.34 18.05
C ARG A 152 -4.56 25.18 17.78
N PRO A 153 -3.98 25.95 16.83
CA PRO A 153 -2.55 25.86 16.48
C PRO A 153 -1.56 26.01 17.65
N GLY A 154 -2.00 26.58 18.79
CA GLY A 154 -1.18 26.79 19.99
C GLY A 154 -1.02 25.56 20.90
N ASP A 155 -1.85 24.53 20.76
CA ASP A 155 -1.88 23.38 21.69
C ASP A 155 -0.74 22.37 21.43
N PHE A 156 -0.07 22.46 20.28
CA PHE A 156 1.06 21.59 19.92
C PHE A 156 2.32 21.82 20.76
N LYS A 157 2.41 22.90 21.55
CA LYS A 157 3.62 23.27 22.29
C LYS A 157 3.72 22.73 23.73
N THR A 158 2.72 22.02 24.24
CA THR A 158 2.64 21.74 25.69
C THR A 158 2.90 20.28 26.10
N GLN A 159 3.27 19.38 25.18
CA GLN A 159 3.53 17.96 25.51
C GLN A 159 5.00 17.52 25.44
N LEU A 160 5.94 18.44 25.17
CA LEU A 160 7.38 18.13 25.18
C LEU A 160 8.10 18.49 26.50
N ASP A 161 7.45 19.23 27.41
CA ASP A 161 8.07 19.66 28.69
C ASP A 161 7.72 18.74 29.89
N ASP A 162 6.66 17.94 29.82
CA ASP A 162 6.23 17.12 30.98
C ASP A 162 7.01 15.80 31.15
N SER A 163 7.88 15.42 30.20
CA SER A 163 8.71 14.21 30.34
C SER A 163 10.03 14.41 31.09
N GLU A 164 10.46 15.65 31.35
CA GLU A 164 11.71 15.93 32.09
C GLU A 164 11.51 16.21 33.59
N ALA A 165 10.27 16.38 34.08
CA ALA A 165 10.02 16.78 35.47
C ALA A 165 9.81 15.63 36.48
N THR A 166 9.89 14.35 36.08
CA THR A 166 9.68 13.19 36.99
C THR A 166 10.92 12.34 37.26
N LYS A 167 12.12 12.91 37.09
CA LYS A 167 13.36 12.36 37.67
C LYS A 167 13.97 13.38 38.64
N GLY A 168 13.32 13.52 39.78
CA GLY A 168 13.87 14.14 40.99
C GLY A 168 13.99 13.08 42.07
#